data_AF-A0A519JRC0-F1
#
_entry.id   AF-A0A519JRC0-F1
#
_cell.length_a   1.000
_cell.length_b   1.000
_cell.length_c   1.000
_cell.angle_alpha   90.00
_cell.angle_beta   90.00
_cell.angle_gamma   90.00
#
_symmetry.space_group_name_H-M   'P 1'
#
loop_
_entity.id
_entity.type
_entity.pdbx_description
1 polymer ?
#
loop_
_entity_poly.entity_id
_entity_poly.type
_entity_poly.pdbx_seq_one_letter_code
_entity_poly.pdbx_strand_id
1 'polypeptide(L)'
;PWSATARWEMGLLDPSDWKAEWIGNDLMALGKGKVYHLPPAPFFRKETNLKAPVKRARLYVTSLGLCEFQINGKRVGNDYFIPGWTDYTKRVYYQTYDVTSNLKTGKNALGAIVSEGWYAGYLGYALLIGNPVVKNFYGDVPLLKAQLEVEYANGQKETIATDQTWKTNHGPILEADILNGETYNANLEFENWSQVGFADANWKNSTVYPDKPERKLETYPGNPIQVFQQLKSKTVTPKSGGRYLFDLGQNFAGVVRLHVKGNQGDTIRLKFGEMLFPNGEIMTENLRKARATDTYILKGSKDGETWTPKFTYHGFQYVEVTGFKTVPGLDAITGIVLSSATPQAGSFETDNPMINKLYQNIVWTQRSNYFEIPTDCPQRDERLAWTGDAQAYIKSATFNNDIAAFFTKWLVDLNDAQRANQAYPLYAPAPNVRKTDTYSPGWSEAGIVCPYIIYKTYGDTRVIRKFWPNMVAYLKFMEAKSNSEFVYKERSFEDISPKGGYGDWLSVGKKTPPDLLASLYYGYVASMMAEMAKAIGKPDESVYYEGIFTKIKQAFLTHYTDKTGKFKTDNAAYGDGEGYVIEGKPGFDGHTQTAYANAIYMHM
;
A
#
# COMPACT_ATOMS: atom_id res chain seq x y z
N PRO A 1 -41.42 -9.02 3.57
CA PRO A 1 -40.96 -8.62 4.92
C PRO A 1 -39.96 -7.46 4.76
N TRP A 2 -39.86 -6.56 5.75
CA TRP A 2 -38.80 -5.55 5.76
C TRP A 2 -37.44 -6.21 6.03
N SER A 3 -36.35 -5.61 5.53
CA SER A 3 -34.99 -6.04 5.86
C SER A 3 -34.68 -5.79 7.34
N ALA A 4 -33.58 -6.38 7.84
CA ALA A 4 -33.04 -5.98 9.13
C ALA A 4 -32.59 -4.51 9.11
N THR A 5 -32.73 -3.81 10.24
CA THR A 5 -32.29 -2.42 10.39
C THR A 5 -30.76 -2.32 10.33
N ALA A 6 -30.24 -1.52 9.40
CA ALA A 6 -28.82 -1.13 9.32
C ALA A 6 -28.59 0.27 9.91
N ARG A 7 -27.33 0.65 10.13
CA ARG A 7 -26.93 1.98 10.64
C ARG A 7 -25.83 2.59 9.78
N TRP A 8 -25.86 3.90 9.64
CA TRP A 8 -24.78 4.71 9.09
C TRP A 8 -24.69 6.00 9.92
N GLU A 9 -23.51 6.59 9.99
CA GLU A 9 -23.23 7.83 10.71
C GLU A 9 -22.25 8.66 9.89
N MET A 10 -22.41 9.99 9.90
CA MET A 10 -21.46 10.89 9.25
C MET A 10 -20.27 11.14 10.18
N GLY A 11 -19.08 11.22 9.60
CA GLY A 11 -17.91 11.71 10.32
C GLY A 11 -17.88 13.25 10.37
N LEU A 12 -16.68 13.79 10.59
CA LEU A 12 -16.36 15.21 10.46
C LEU A 12 -16.24 15.56 8.96
N LEU A 13 -17.06 16.49 8.48
CA LEU A 13 -17.21 16.77 7.05
C LEU A 13 -16.44 18.02 6.64
N ASP A 14 -16.47 19.04 7.50
CA ASP A 14 -15.84 20.32 7.25
C ASP A 14 -14.59 20.49 8.12
N PRO A 15 -13.56 21.23 7.66
CA PRO A 15 -12.38 21.54 8.47
C PRO A 15 -12.72 22.15 9.84
N SER A 16 -13.81 22.92 9.93
CA SER A 16 -14.28 23.54 11.18
C SER A 16 -14.83 22.56 12.20
N ASP A 17 -15.18 21.34 11.80
CA ASP A 17 -15.64 20.28 12.70
C ASP A 17 -14.48 19.75 13.56
N TRP A 18 -13.25 19.87 13.06
CA TRP A 18 -12.04 19.56 13.81
C TRP A 18 -11.69 20.69 14.79
N LYS A 19 -11.62 20.33 16.07
CA LYS A 19 -11.01 21.12 17.16
C LYS A 19 -9.60 20.65 17.50
N ALA A 20 -9.22 19.47 17.03
CA ALA A 20 -7.90 18.89 17.24
C ALA A 20 -6.82 19.58 16.38
N GLU A 21 -5.65 19.76 16.97
CA GLU A 21 -4.44 20.26 16.32
C GLU A 21 -3.55 19.09 15.88
N TRP A 22 -2.70 19.31 14.87
CA TRP A 22 -1.64 18.36 14.55
C TRP A 22 -0.54 18.46 15.59
N ILE A 23 -0.22 17.34 16.25
CA ILE A 23 0.84 17.27 17.24
C ILE A 23 1.95 16.31 16.80
N GLY A 24 3.20 16.65 17.09
CA GLY A 24 4.37 15.87 16.71
C GLY A 24 5.49 15.93 17.75
N ASN A 25 6.51 15.11 17.52
CA ASN A 25 7.75 15.07 18.28
C ASN A 25 8.89 14.77 17.30
N ASP A 26 9.73 15.77 17.01
CA ASP A 26 10.84 15.61 16.08
C ASP A 26 11.97 14.80 16.73
N LEU A 27 12.14 13.58 16.24
CA LEU A 27 13.16 12.63 16.68
C LEU A 27 14.21 12.35 15.60
N MET A 28 14.22 13.12 14.50
CA MET A 28 15.08 12.86 13.33
C MET A 28 16.56 12.80 13.70
N ALA A 29 16.99 13.60 14.66
CA ALA A 29 18.37 13.61 15.15
C ALA A 29 18.83 12.25 15.71
N LEU A 30 17.92 11.45 16.27
CA LEU A 30 18.23 10.14 16.86
C LEU A 30 18.45 9.03 15.79
N GLY A 31 18.00 9.26 14.56
CA GLY A 31 18.22 8.36 13.42
C GLY A 31 19.46 8.70 12.59
N LYS A 32 20.04 9.89 12.76
CA LYS A 32 21.11 10.41 11.90
C LYS A 32 22.44 9.66 12.10
N GLY A 33 23.16 9.41 11.00
CA GLY A 33 24.50 8.81 11.03
C GLY A 33 24.54 7.28 11.10
N LYS A 34 23.38 6.63 11.13
CA LYS A 34 23.23 5.18 10.94
C LYS A 34 23.25 4.82 9.45
N VAL A 35 23.39 3.53 9.12
CA VAL A 35 23.32 3.04 7.72
C VAL A 35 21.98 3.41 7.06
N TYR A 36 20.89 3.30 7.81
CA TYR A 36 19.58 3.80 7.45
C TYR A 36 19.15 4.88 8.44
N HIS A 37 18.70 6.03 7.94
CA HIS A 37 18.35 7.18 8.77
C HIS A 37 16.93 7.06 9.32
N LEU A 38 16.74 6.12 10.25
CA LEU A 38 15.45 5.76 10.83
C LEU A 38 15.36 6.23 12.28
N PRO A 39 14.52 7.24 12.60
CA PRO A 39 14.30 7.66 13.97
C PRO A 39 13.31 6.72 14.70
N PRO A 40 13.24 6.82 16.04
CA PRO A 40 12.22 6.14 16.84
C PRO A 40 10.79 6.60 16.54
N ALA A 41 9.81 5.75 16.85
CA ALA A 41 8.38 6.06 16.71
C ALA A 41 7.81 6.72 17.99
N PRO A 42 7.44 8.02 17.98
CA PRO A 42 7.01 8.71 19.19
C PRO A 42 5.69 8.20 19.77
N PHE A 43 5.63 8.23 21.10
CA PHE A 43 4.46 7.95 21.94
C PHE A 43 3.82 9.27 22.37
N PHE A 44 2.50 9.32 22.44
CA PHE A 44 1.72 10.48 22.88
C PHE A 44 0.66 10.05 23.87
N ARG A 45 0.53 10.72 25.01
CA ARG A 45 -0.53 10.42 25.98
C ARG A 45 -1.20 11.67 26.56
N LYS A 46 -2.44 11.50 27.01
CA LYS A 46 -3.21 12.49 27.79
C LYS A 46 -4.18 11.78 28.72
N GLU A 47 -4.25 12.24 29.96
CA GLU A 47 -5.36 11.89 30.86
C GLU A 47 -6.48 12.92 30.74
N THR A 48 -7.72 12.44 30.77
CA THR A 48 -8.93 13.27 30.81
C THR A 48 -9.85 12.78 31.91
N ASN A 49 -10.78 13.63 32.37
CA ASN A 49 -11.73 13.31 33.41
C ASN A 49 -13.17 13.59 32.97
N LEU A 50 -13.87 12.52 32.56
CA LEU A 50 -15.26 12.58 32.13
C LEU A 50 -16.20 12.76 33.32
N LYS A 51 -17.10 13.73 33.25
CA LYS A 51 -17.88 14.21 34.41
C LYS A 51 -19.17 13.43 34.67
N ALA A 52 -19.67 12.71 33.67
CA ALA A 52 -20.94 11.99 33.73
C ALA A 52 -20.86 10.66 32.96
N PRO A 53 -21.85 9.77 33.12
CA PRO A 53 -21.94 8.54 32.34
C PRO A 53 -21.99 8.82 30.83
N VAL A 54 -21.14 8.11 30.07
CA VAL A 54 -21.07 8.20 28.61
C VAL A 54 -22.27 7.48 27.99
N LYS A 55 -23.01 8.17 27.14
CA LYS A 55 -24.08 7.59 26.31
C LYS A 55 -23.55 7.13 24.96
N ARG A 56 -22.66 7.92 24.36
CA ARG A 56 -22.02 7.63 23.08
C ARG A 56 -20.66 8.32 23.02
N ALA A 57 -19.67 7.67 22.43
CA ALA A 57 -18.39 8.30 22.11
C ALA A 57 -17.84 7.87 20.74
N ARG A 58 -17.22 8.82 20.05
CA ARG A 58 -16.57 8.63 18.74
C ARG A 58 -15.15 9.13 18.81
N LEU A 59 -14.20 8.28 18.43
CA LEU A 59 -12.82 8.69 18.18
C LEU A 59 -12.64 8.89 16.68
N TYR A 60 -12.25 10.10 16.28
CA TYR A 60 -11.74 10.42 14.96
C TYR A 60 -10.22 10.51 15.06
N VAL A 61 -9.50 9.73 14.26
CA VAL A 61 -8.04 9.65 14.37
C VAL A 61 -7.39 9.53 12.99
N THR A 62 -6.28 10.25 12.83
CA THR A 62 -5.43 10.19 11.64
C THR A 62 -3.99 10.55 11.99
N SER A 63 -3.08 10.31 11.06
CA SER A 63 -1.68 10.73 11.13
C SER A 63 -1.14 11.20 9.79
N LEU A 64 -0.19 12.13 9.81
CA LEU A 64 0.80 12.24 8.75
C LEU A 64 1.90 11.23 9.06
N GLY A 65 1.86 10.08 8.41
CA GLY A 65 2.58 8.88 8.82
C GLY A 65 1.59 7.78 9.17
N LEU A 66 1.91 6.93 10.14
CA LEU A 66 0.99 5.89 10.63
C LEU A 66 0.79 6.00 12.14
N CYS A 67 -0.35 5.54 12.65
CA CYS A 67 -0.57 5.48 14.10
C CYS A 67 -1.29 4.22 14.60
N GLU A 68 -1.10 3.93 15.89
CA GLU A 68 -1.94 3.02 16.67
C GLU A 68 -2.46 3.78 17.90
N PHE A 69 -3.77 3.75 18.13
CA PHE A 69 -4.40 4.46 19.25
C PHE A 69 -4.88 3.48 20.34
N GLN A 70 -4.80 3.89 21.60
CA GLN A 70 -5.20 3.14 22.77
C GLN A 70 -6.02 4.01 23.73
N ILE A 71 -7.04 3.40 24.34
CA ILE A 71 -7.82 4.01 25.42
C ILE A 71 -7.79 3.06 26.61
N ASN A 72 -7.36 3.56 27.77
CA ASN A 72 -7.29 2.80 29.02
C ASN A 72 -6.57 1.45 28.86
N GLY A 73 -5.40 1.45 28.20
CA GLY A 73 -4.59 0.24 27.98
C GLY A 73 -5.06 -0.68 26.84
N LYS A 74 -6.17 -0.37 26.17
CA LYS A 74 -6.72 -1.21 25.08
C LYS A 74 -6.57 -0.51 23.73
N ARG A 75 -6.03 -1.24 22.74
CA ARG A 75 -6.02 -0.79 21.34
C ARG A 75 -7.44 -0.50 20.86
N VAL A 76 -7.61 0.61 20.15
CA VAL A 76 -8.85 0.99 19.49
C VAL A 76 -8.85 0.42 18.07
N GLY A 77 -9.94 -0.24 17.70
CA GLY A 77 -10.09 -0.89 16.40
C GLY A 77 -9.16 -2.09 16.21
N ASN A 78 -9.23 -2.67 15.02
CA ASN A 78 -8.39 -3.78 14.55
C ASN A 78 -7.66 -3.45 13.24
N ASP A 79 -7.70 -2.18 12.83
CA ASP A 79 -7.08 -1.69 11.61
C ASP A 79 -5.60 -1.40 11.83
N TYR A 80 -4.79 -1.77 10.85
CA TYR A 80 -3.34 -1.57 10.81
C TYR A 80 -3.00 -0.51 9.77
N PHE A 81 -1.83 0.13 9.91
CA PHE A 81 -1.32 1.13 8.97
C PHE A 81 -2.29 2.30 8.74
N ILE A 82 -3.08 2.69 9.75
CA ILE A 82 -3.96 3.84 9.63
C ILE A 82 -3.14 5.15 9.61
N PRO A 83 -3.50 6.14 8.77
CA PRO A 83 -4.70 6.20 7.92
C PRO A 83 -4.55 5.61 6.51
N GLY A 84 -3.43 4.97 6.21
CA GLY A 84 -3.11 4.48 4.87
C GLY A 84 -2.16 5.41 4.12
N TRP A 85 -2.09 5.24 2.80
CA TRP A 85 -1.21 5.99 1.91
C TRP A 85 -2.02 6.75 0.87
N THR A 86 -1.89 8.06 0.86
CA THR A 86 -2.43 8.97 -0.14
C THR A 86 -1.34 9.95 -0.58
N ASP A 87 -1.63 10.81 -1.56
CA ASP A 87 -0.86 12.05 -1.66
C ASP A 87 -1.20 12.97 -0.48
N TYR A 88 -0.39 12.90 0.58
CA TYR A 88 -0.57 13.70 1.82
C TYR A 88 -0.46 15.22 1.59
N THR A 89 -0.05 15.69 0.40
CA THR A 89 -0.11 17.11 0.04
C THR A 89 -1.50 17.56 -0.37
N LYS A 90 -2.35 16.62 -0.81
CA LYS A 90 -3.72 16.89 -1.30
C LYS A 90 -4.79 16.42 -0.33
N ARG A 91 -4.63 15.22 0.24
CA ARG A 91 -5.61 14.64 1.16
C ARG A 91 -4.99 13.71 2.17
N VAL A 92 -5.66 13.59 3.31
CA VAL A 92 -5.35 12.61 4.35
C VAL A 92 -6.66 12.03 4.86
N TYR A 93 -6.75 10.71 4.92
CA TYR A 93 -7.92 10.05 5.47
C TYR A 93 -7.88 9.99 6.99
N TYR A 94 -9.04 9.87 7.63
CA TYR A 94 -9.15 9.56 9.05
C TYR A 94 -10.11 8.40 9.27
N GLN A 95 -9.93 7.70 10.38
CA GLN A 95 -10.78 6.61 10.82
C GLN A 95 -11.70 7.07 11.94
N THR A 96 -12.91 6.50 11.98
CA THR A 96 -13.89 6.73 13.03
C THR A 96 -14.16 5.44 13.77
N TYR A 97 -14.02 5.46 15.08
CA TYR A 97 -14.28 4.31 15.93
C TYR A 97 -15.34 4.63 16.97
N ASP A 98 -16.27 3.70 17.18
CA ASP A 98 -17.13 3.71 18.37
C ASP A 98 -16.30 3.25 19.57
N VAL A 99 -16.05 4.19 20.48
CA VAL A 99 -15.26 3.96 21.70
C VAL A 99 -16.10 4.10 22.98
N THR A 100 -17.42 4.05 22.85
CA THR A 100 -18.37 4.23 23.97
C THR A 100 -18.05 3.28 25.13
N SER A 101 -17.76 2.02 24.81
CA SER A 101 -17.46 0.99 25.81
C SER A 101 -16.02 1.00 26.34
N ASN A 102 -15.12 1.79 25.73
CA ASN A 102 -13.73 1.91 26.16
C ASN A 102 -13.55 2.96 27.27
N LEU A 103 -14.56 3.79 27.50
CA LEU A 103 -14.54 4.91 28.44
C LEU A 103 -15.32 4.59 29.72
N LYS A 104 -14.96 5.28 30.80
CA LYS A 104 -15.66 5.24 32.08
C LYS A 104 -15.88 6.65 32.64
N THR A 105 -16.84 6.82 33.53
CA THR A 105 -16.95 8.06 34.32
C THR A 105 -15.68 8.27 35.14
N GLY A 106 -15.23 9.52 35.26
CA GLY A 106 -13.98 9.88 35.92
C GLY A 106 -12.77 9.83 34.99
N LYS A 107 -11.61 9.47 35.53
CA LYS A 107 -10.34 9.50 34.80
C LYS A 107 -10.27 8.43 33.71
N ASN A 108 -9.80 8.83 32.54
CA ASN A 108 -9.45 7.98 31.40
C ASN A 108 -8.09 8.41 30.86
N ALA A 109 -7.37 7.48 30.24
CA ALA A 109 -6.12 7.75 29.56
C ALA A 109 -6.24 7.45 28.07
N LEU A 110 -5.75 8.37 27.25
CA LEU A 110 -5.63 8.26 25.81
C LEU A 110 -4.15 8.12 25.46
N GLY A 111 -3.83 7.21 24.56
CA GLY A 111 -2.46 6.97 24.10
C GLY A 111 -2.41 6.77 22.60
N ALA A 112 -1.38 7.27 21.93
CA ALA A 112 -1.08 6.96 20.54
C ALA A 112 0.42 6.69 20.34
N ILE A 113 0.74 5.81 19.40
CA ILE A 113 2.09 5.63 18.87
C ILE A 113 2.04 6.07 17.42
N VAL A 114 3.02 6.84 16.96
CA VAL A 114 3.08 7.36 15.59
C VAL A 114 4.40 6.97 14.95
N SER A 115 4.40 6.64 13.66
CA SER A 115 5.59 6.31 12.87
C SER A 115 5.63 7.12 11.57
N GLU A 116 6.80 7.15 10.92
CA GLU A 116 7.03 7.88 9.66
C GLU A 116 6.15 7.38 8.51
N GLY A 117 5.89 6.07 8.43
CA GLY A 117 5.06 5.47 7.39
C GLY A 117 5.47 5.82 5.96
N TRP A 118 4.51 5.91 5.05
CA TRP A 118 4.73 6.42 3.69
C TRP A 118 4.92 7.95 3.63
N TYR A 119 4.58 8.68 4.70
CA TYR A 119 4.70 10.14 4.75
C TYR A 119 6.16 10.60 4.81
N ALA A 120 6.94 10.00 5.71
CA ALA A 120 8.33 10.37 5.98
C ALA A 120 9.34 9.21 5.84
N GLY A 121 8.89 7.96 5.73
CA GLY A 121 9.79 6.80 5.63
C GLY A 121 10.47 6.66 4.27
N TYR A 122 11.33 5.65 4.12
CA TYR A 122 11.90 5.28 2.83
C TYR A 122 10.79 4.82 1.88
N LEU A 123 10.84 5.25 0.63
CA LEU A 123 9.74 5.03 -0.31
C LEU A 123 10.22 4.50 -1.65
N GLY A 124 9.61 3.39 -2.07
CA GLY A 124 9.86 2.75 -3.35
C GLY A 124 11.33 2.48 -3.62
N TYR A 125 11.70 2.49 -4.90
CA TYR A 125 13.07 2.22 -5.35
C TYR A 125 13.95 3.48 -5.37
N ALA A 126 13.57 4.53 -4.62
CA ALA A 126 14.29 5.81 -4.62
C ALA A 126 15.77 5.63 -4.27
N LEU A 127 16.05 4.80 -3.24
CA LEU A 127 17.41 4.49 -2.81
C LEU A 127 18.18 3.67 -3.85
N LEU A 128 17.52 2.71 -4.50
CA LEU A 128 18.13 1.87 -5.53
C LEU A 128 18.66 2.69 -6.71
N ILE A 129 17.89 3.68 -7.16
CA ILE A 129 18.23 4.50 -8.32
C ILE A 129 19.04 5.76 -7.97
N GLY A 130 19.41 5.93 -6.69
CA GLY A 130 20.19 7.08 -6.23
C GLY A 130 19.44 8.42 -6.32
N ASN A 131 18.12 8.43 -6.11
CA ASN A 131 17.37 9.69 -5.99
C ASN A 131 17.94 10.50 -4.81
N PRO A 132 18.18 11.82 -4.94
CA PRO A 132 18.61 12.66 -3.80
C PRO A 132 17.60 12.68 -2.64
N VAL A 133 16.33 12.39 -2.91
CA VAL A 133 15.26 12.22 -1.93
C VAL A 133 14.90 10.74 -1.88
N VAL A 134 15.26 10.07 -0.78
CA VAL A 134 14.97 8.64 -0.56
C VAL A 134 13.93 8.40 0.54
N LYS A 135 13.66 9.43 1.35
CA LYS A 135 12.66 9.49 2.43
C LYS A 135 12.12 10.93 2.53
N ASN A 136 11.13 11.19 3.39
CA ASN A 136 10.54 12.52 3.58
C ASN A 136 9.89 13.12 2.31
N PHE A 137 9.28 12.29 1.46
CA PHE A 137 8.64 12.75 0.22
C PHE A 137 7.49 13.75 0.47
N TYR A 138 6.79 13.65 1.62
CA TYR A 138 5.63 14.49 1.93
C TYR A 138 5.86 15.45 3.10
N GLY A 139 6.77 15.11 4.00
CA GLY A 139 7.27 15.95 5.08
C GLY A 139 8.20 15.19 6.03
N ASP A 140 8.71 15.89 7.05
CA ASP A 140 9.83 15.39 7.87
C ASP A 140 9.42 14.75 9.20
N VAL A 141 8.39 15.29 9.86
CA VAL A 141 7.99 14.86 11.21
C VAL A 141 6.63 14.18 11.14
N PRO A 142 6.48 12.93 11.64
CA PRO A 142 5.19 12.28 11.68
C PRO A 142 4.28 12.97 12.71
N LEU A 143 3.02 13.20 12.35
CA LEU A 143 2.07 13.98 13.16
C LEU A 143 0.83 13.16 13.48
N LEU A 144 0.26 13.36 14.68
CA LEU A 144 -1.04 12.83 15.09
C LEU A 144 -2.09 13.94 15.08
N LYS A 145 -3.31 13.60 14.64
CA LYS A 145 -4.51 14.41 14.90
C LYS A 145 -5.61 13.47 15.38
N ALA A 146 -6.10 13.71 16.60
CA ALA A 146 -7.16 12.88 17.18
C ALA A 146 -8.18 13.74 17.95
N GLN A 147 -9.45 13.39 17.77
CA GLN A 147 -10.60 14.05 18.39
C GLN A 147 -11.54 12.99 18.95
N LEU A 148 -11.76 13.02 20.27
CA LEU A 148 -12.75 12.22 20.97
C LEU A 148 -13.97 13.08 21.26
N GLU A 149 -15.10 12.75 20.66
CA GLU A 149 -16.39 13.36 20.96
C GLU A 149 -17.21 12.47 21.88
N VAL A 150 -17.65 13.02 23.00
CA VAL A 150 -18.42 12.33 24.03
C VAL A 150 -19.80 12.98 24.13
N GLU A 151 -20.84 12.18 24.04
CA GLU A 151 -22.21 12.55 24.43
C GLU A 151 -22.53 11.85 25.76
N TYR A 152 -22.90 12.63 26.76
CA TYR A 152 -23.26 12.15 28.08
C TYR A 152 -24.73 11.74 28.16
N ALA A 153 -25.06 10.92 29.16
CA ALA A 153 -26.45 10.51 29.43
C ALA A 153 -27.39 11.68 29.75
N ASN A 154 -26.84 12.80 30.25
CA ASN A 154 -27.59 14.04 30.51
C ASN A 154 -27.75 14.95 29.26
N GLY A 155 -27.27 14.52 28.09
CA GLY A 155 -27.35 15.26 26.82
C GLY A 155 -26.23 16.27 26.58
N GLN A 156 -25.35 16.53 27.57
CA GLN A 156 -24.17 17.38 27.36
C GLN A 156 -23.15 16.69 26.44
N LYS A 157 -22.37 17.51 25.73
CA LYS A 157 -21.29 17.03 24.86
C LYS A 157 -19.94 17.60 25.30
N GLU A 158 -18.89 16.81 25.13
CA GLU A 158 -17.52 17.20 25.41
C GLU A 158 -16.61 16.71 24.28
N THR A 159 -15.60 17.53 23.95
CA THR A 159 -14.57 17.19 22.96
C THR A 159 -13.21 17.18 23.64
N ILE A 160 -12.49 16.07 23.52
CA ILE A 160 -11.10 15.94 23.94
C ILE A 160 -10.25 15.80 22.68
N ALA A 161 -9.35 16.75 22.44
CA ALA A 161 -8.60 16.86 21.20
C ALA A 161 -7.07 16.79 21.43
N THR A 162 -6.33 16.48 20.36
CA THR A 162 -4.87 16.70 20.30
C THR A 162 -4.55 18.18 20.33
N ASP A 163 -3.63 18.56 21.22
CA ASP A 163 -3.18 19.92 21.51
C ASP A 163 -1.82 19.86 22.20
N GLN A 164 -1.22 21.01 22.52
CA GLN A 164 0.08 21.08 23.20
C GLN A 164 0.12 20.48 24.62
N THR A 165 -1.03 20.16 25.23
CA THR A 165 -1.07 19.59 26.59
C THR A 165 -0.81 18.08 26.61
N TRP A 166 -0.81 17.42 25.45
CA TRP A 166 -0.40 16.03 25.33
C TRP A 166 1.08 15.88 25.68
N LYS A 167 1.42 14.74 26.30
CA LYS A 167 2.79 14.39 26.65
C LYS A 167 3.38 13.43 25.63
N THR A 168 4.68 13.54 25.35
CA THR A 168 5.37 12.69 24.35
C THR A 168 6.76 12.20 24.78
N ASN A 169 7.15 11.03 24.25
CA ASN A 169 8.45 10.37 24.43
C ASN A 169 8.78 9.48 23.20
N HIS A 170 10.02 9.03 23.02
CA HIS A 170 10.46 8.21 21.87
C HIS A 170 10.16 6.71 22.02
N GLY A 171 10.08 6.18 23.24
CA GLY A 171 9.64 4.80 23.53
C GLY A 171 10.52 3.67 22.99
N PRO A 172 10.03 2.42 23.08
CA PRO A 172 10.80 1.21 22.77
C PRO A 172 10.98 0.89 21.29
N ILE A 173 10.23 1.54 20.39
CA ILE A 173 10.36 1.34 18.94
C ILE A 173 11.45 2.28 18.43
N LEU A 174 12.67 1.77 18.28
CA LEU A 174 13.87 2.55 17.94
C LEU A 174 14.02 2.84 16.45
N GLU A 175 13.45 1.99 15.60
CA GLU A 175 13.36 2.16 14.15
C GLU A 175 12.04 1.56 13.69
N ALA A 176 11.35 2.21 12.75
CA ALA A 176 10.13 1.69 12.13
C ALA A 176 10.04 2.21 10.69
N ASP A 177 10.15 1.31 9.71
CA ASP A 177 10.07 1.65 8.30
C ASP A 177 9.44 0.52 7.48
N ILE A 178 8.62 0.89 6.50
CA ILE A 178 7.85 -0.07 5.69
C ILE A 178 8.77 -1.04 4.92
N LEU A 179 9.92 -0.57 4.44
CA LEU A 179 10.84 -1.36 3.61
C LEU A 179 11.94 -2.02 4.46
N ASN A 180 12.37 -1.34 5.52
CA ASN A 180 13.58 -1.70 6.24
C ASN A 180 13.34 -2.46 7.56
N GLY A 181 12.09 -2.59 8.01
CA GLY A 181 11.74 -3.33 9.22
C GLY A 181 11.67 -2.49 10.49
N GLU A 182 11.49 -3.16 11.62
CA GLU A 182 11.32 -2.55 12.94
C GLU A 182 12.41 -3.01 13.93
N THR A 183 12.99 -2.06 14.66
CA THR A 183 13.86 -2.37 15.81
C THR A 183 13.15 -2.00 17.10
N TYR A 184 12.99 -2.97 17.99
CA TYR A 184 12.30 -2.82 19.26
C TYR A 184 13.20 -3.18 20.43
N ASN A 185 13.26 -2.32 21.45
CA ASN A 185 13.96 -2.57 22.68
C ASN A 185 13.00 -2.65 23.88
N ALA A 186 12.72 -3.87 24.33
CA ALA A 186 11.77 -4.11 25.42
C ALA A 186 12.23 -3.54 26.78
N ASN A 187 13.53 -3.23 26.93
CA ASN A 187 14.05 -2.55 28.12
C ASN A 187 13.54 -1.12 28.29
N LEU A 188 13.01 -0.53 27.21
CA LEU A 188 12.49 0.83 27.18
C LEU A 188 10.95 0.87 27.18
N GLU A 189 10.30 -0.27 27.44
CA GLU A 189 8.85 -0.34 27.53
C GLU A 189 8.30 0.56 28.64
N PHE A 190 7.29 1.35 28.30
CA PHE A 190 6.51 2.09 29.29
C PHE A 190 5.36 1.21 29.78
N GLU A 191 5.55 0.54 30.91
CA GLU A 191 4.50 -0.31 31.46
C GLU A 191 3.24 0.50 31.78
N ASN A 192 2.07 0.05 31.30
CA ASN A 192 0.76 0.67 31.54
C ASN A 192 0.66 2.17 31.13
N TRP A 193 1.48 2.63 30.19
CA TRP A 193 1.58 4.05 29.82
C TRP A 193 0.29 4.70 29.30
N SER A 194 -0.56 3.92 28.64
CA SER A 194 -1.88 4.34 28.15
C SER A 194 -3.00 4.08 29.16
N GLN A 195 -2.66 3.85 30.44
CA GLN A 195 -3.58 3.79 31.57
C GLN A 195 -3.47 5.03 32.45
N VAL A 196 -4.51 5.25 33.28
CA VAL A 196 -4.59 6.35 34.25
C VAL A 196 -3.56 6.13 35.36
N GLY A 197 -2.92 7.21 35.82
CA GLY A 197 -1.97 7.19 36.92
C GLY A 197 -0.55 6.83 36.51
N PHE A 198 -0.27 6.70 35.21
CA PHE A 198 1.10 6.53 34.72
C PHE A 198 1.93 7.80 34.99
N ALA A 199 3.14 7.63 35.53
CA ALA A 199 4.04 8.72 35.89
C ALA A 199 4.76 9.29 34.65
N ASP A 200 4.16 10.28 34.01
CA ASP A 200 4.67 10.94 32.81
C ASP A 200 5.38 12.28 33.07
N ALA A 201 5.80 12.53 34.33
CA ALA A 201 6.47 13.77 34.71
C ALA A 201 7.75 14.06 33.89
N ASN A 202 8.44 12.99 33.44
CA ASN A 202 9.64 13.09 32.62
C ASN A 202 9.34 13.14 31.11
N TRP A 203 8.07 13.09 30.70
CA TRP A 203 7.67 13.26 29.31
C TRP A 203 7.52 14.74 28.98
N LYS A 204 7.89 15.11 27.76
CA LYS A 204 7.80 16.49 27.29
C LYS A 204 6.38 16.78 26.81
N ASN A 205 5.99 18.04 26.75
CA ASN A 205 4.77 18.43 26.02
C ASN A 205 5.00 18.20 24.52
N SER A 206 3.94 17.86 23.79
CA SER A 206 3.99 17.73 22.33
C SER A 206 4.11 19.10 21.65
N THR A 207 4.65 19.11 20.44
CA THR A 207 4.73 20.32 19.60
C THR A 207 3.54 20.36 18.65
N VAL A 208 2.89 21.52 18.53
CA VAL A 208 1.83 21.75 17.55
C VAL A 208 2.44 22.15 16.21
N TYR A 209 1.90 21.59 15.12
CA TYR A 209 2.29 21.89 13.75
C TYR A 209 1.09 22.45 12.97
N PRO A 210 1.28 23.48 12.13
CA PRO A 210 0.20 24.00 11.30
C PRO A 210 -0.18 23.00 10.21
N ASP A 211 -1.46 22.96 9.87
CA ASP A 211 -1.94 22.22 8.70
C ASP A 211 -1.66 22.98 7.39
N LYS A 212 -1.73 22.31 6.25
CA LYS A 212 -1.70 22.93 4.93
C LYS A 212 -3.14 23.29 4.52
N PRO A 213 -3.46 24.54 4.13
CA PRO A 213 -4.82 24.95 3.79
C PRO A 213 -5.50 24.12 2.69
N GLU A 214 -4.71 23.64 1.73
CA GLU A 214 -5.18 22.88 0.57
C GLU A 214 -5.50 21.41 0.90
N ARG A 215 -5.04 20.91 2.07
CA ARG A 215 -5.13 19.51 2.44
C ARG A 215 -6.55 19.16 2.90
N LYS A 216 -7.16 18.20 2.22
CA LYS A 216 -8.48 17.67 2.60
C LYS A 216 -8.35 16.61 3.68
N LEU A 217 -9.19 16.70 4.72
CA LEU A 217 -9.39 15.64 5.69
C LEU A 217 -10.72 14.95 5.42
N GLU A 218 -10.68 13.68 5.10
CA GLU A 218 -11.86 12.91 4.68
C GLU A 218 -11.95 11.59 5.45
N THR A 219 -13.15 11.06 5.65
CA THR A 219 -13.30 9.71 6.20
C THR A 219 -12.69 8.69 5.23
N TYR A 220 -11.99 7.69 5.76
CA TYR A 220 -11.41 6.62 4.95
C TYR A 220 -12.49 5.85 4.17
N PRO A 221 -12.44 5.81 2.83
CA PRO A 221 -13.53 5.29 2.01
C PRO A 221 -13.34 3.81 1.60
N GLY A 222 -12.22 3.19 1.99
CA GLY A 222 -11.80 1.87 1.51
C GLY A 222 -11.94 0.75 2.53
N ASN A 223 -11.34 -0.40 2.20
CA ASN A 223 -11.20 -1.54 3.10
C ASN A 223 -9.88 -1.42 3.90
N PRO A 224 -9.92 -1.18 5.22
CA PRO A 224 -8.70 -1.02 6.01
C PRO A 224 -7.89 -2.32 6.05
N ILE A 225 -6.59 -2.21 6.33
CA ILE A 225 -5.72 -3.37 6.50
C ILE A 225 -6.01 -4.04 7.84
N GLN A 226 -6.31 -5.34 7.81
CA GLN A 226 -6.58 -6.14 9.00
C GLN A 226 -5.83 -7.47 8.95
N VAL A 227 -5.79 -8.16 10.10
CA VAL A 227 -5.29 -9.54 10.16
C VAL A 227 -6.28 -10.45 9.44
N PHE A 228 -5.85 -11.04 8.33
CA PHE A 228 -6.63 -12.01 7.59
C PHE A 228 -6.52 -13.41 8.21
N GLN A 229 -5.30 -13.84 8.53
CA GLN A 229 -5.02 -15.19 9.03
C GLN A 229 -3.72 -15.22 9.85
N GLN A 230 -3.62 -16.17 10.77
CA GLN A 230 -2.36 -16.53 11.43
C GLN A 230 -1.84 -17.86 10.86
N LEU A 231 -0.56 -17.91 10.49
CA LEU A 231 0.12 -19.07 9.92
C LEU A 231 1.17 -19.61 10.89
N LYS A 232 1.02 -20.86 11.31
CA LYS A 232 2.04 -21.54 12.11
C LYS A 232 3.20 -21.95 11.23
N SER A 233 4.42 -21.90 11.78
CA SER A 233 5.58 -22.49 11.10
C SER A 233 5.37 -23.97 10.83
N LYS A 234 5.70 -24.40 9.61
CA LYS A 234 5.65 -25.79 9.16
C LYS A 234 6.91 -26.53 9.52
N THR A 235 8.05 -25.88 9.35
CA THR A 235 9.36 -26.45 9.70
C THR A 235 10.24 -25.39 10.37
N VAL A 236 11.20 -25.87 11.15
CA VAL A 236 12.34 -25.08 11.65
C VAL A 236 13.60 -25.89 11.40
N THR A 237 14.53 -25.34 10.61
CA THR A 237 15.76 -26.02 10.20
C THR A 237 16.97 -25.29 10.78
N PRO A 238 17.84 -25.95 11.55
CA PRO A 238 19.08 -25.33 12.02
C PRO A 238 20.01 -25.04 10.85
N LYS A 239 20.70 -23.91 10.93
CA LYS A 239 21.70 -23.44 9.96
C LYS A 239 23.03 -23.16 10.66
N SER A 240 24.10 -23.03 9.89
CA SER A 240 25.42 -22.69 10.42
C SER A 240 25.39 -21.37 11.20
N GLY A 241 26.20 -21.27 12.26
CA GLY A 241 26.33 -20.04 13.06
C GLY A 241 25.18 -19.77 14.03
N GLY A 242 24.41 -20.79 14.45
CA GLY A 242 23.31 -20.62 15.40
C GLY A 242 22.08 -19.91 14.82
N ARG A 243 21.94 -19.95 13.48
CA ARG A 243 20.78 -19.44 12.76
C ARG A 243 19.72 -20.55 12.63
N TYR A 244 18.45 -20.17 12.54
CA TYR A 244 17.33 -21.07 12.33
C TYR A 244 16.45 -20.56 11.21
N LEU A 245 16.14 -21.40 10.24
CA LEU A 245 15.26 -21.08 9.12
C LEU A 245 13.87 -21.66 9.37
N PHE A 246 12.88 -20.79 9.47
CA PHE A 246 11.47 -21.14 9.56
C PHE A 246 10.83 -21.10 8.18
N ASP A 247 10.03 -22.10 7.85
CA ASP A 247 9.18 -22.13 6.66
C ASP A 247 7.71 -22.08 7.09
N LEU A 248 6.98 -21.06 6.65
CA LEU A 248 5.55 -20.90 6.96
C LEU A 248 4.64 -21.65 5.95
N GLY A 249 5.20 -22.21 4.88
CA GLY A 249 4.51 -23.01 3.86
C GLY A 249 3.65 -22.20 2.88
N GLN A 250 3.67 -20.88 2.98
CA GLN A 250 2.95 -19.95 2.10
C GLN A 250 3.73 -18.63 2.02
N ASN A 251 3.87 -18.06 0.83
CA ASN A 251 4.35 -16.69 0.64
C ASN A 251 3.19 -15.70 0.85
N PHE A 252 3.34 -14.70 1.72
CA PHE A 252 2.30 -13.71 2.03
C PHE A 252 2.88 -12.36 2.44
N ALA A 253 2.06 -11.31 2.37
CA ALA A 253 2.37 -10.01 2.96
C ALA A 253 1.92 -9.94 4.44
N GLY A 254 2.81 -9.52 5.32
CA GLY A 254 2.48 -9.36 6.74
C GLY A 254 3.69 -9.19 7.63
N VAL A 255 3.56 -9.63 8.88
CA VAL A 255 4.61 -9.61 9.90
C VAL A 255 4.66 -10.94 10.62
N VAL A 256 5.58 -11.10 11.58
CA VAL A 256 5.61 -12.25 12.47
C VAL A 256 5.31 -11.86 13.92
N ARG A 257 4.65 -12.77 14.63
CA ARG A 257 4.67 -12.81 16.08
C ARG A 257 5.81 -13.70 16.54
N LEU A 258 6.76 -13.11 17.26
CA LEU A 258 7.87 -13.78 17.91
C LEU A 258 7.46 -14.21 19.32
N HIS A 259 7.73 -15.46 19.67
CA HIS A 259 7.73 -15.97 21.03
C HIS A 259 9.15 -16.41 21.40
N VAL A 260 9.71 -15.84 22.46
CA VAL A 260 11.12 -16.09 22.83
C VAL A 260 11.34 -16.00 24.33
N LYS A 261 12.35 -16.73 24.81
CA LYS A 261 12.88 -16.62 26.16
C LYS A 261 14.39 -16.47 26.12
N GLY A 262 14.93 -15.57 26.92
CA GLY A 262 16.34 -15.25 26.98
C GLY A 262 16.64 -14.28 28.11
N ASN A 263 17.89 -13.82 28.19
CA ASN A 263 18.32 -12.85 29.18
C ASN A 263 18.00 -11.42 28.71
N GLN A 264 17.94 -10.50 29.67
CA GLN A 264 17.85 -9.08 29.38
C GLN A 264 19.00 -8.64 28.46
N GLY A 265 18.68 -7.92 27.39
CA GLY A 265 19.66 -7.45 26.39
C GLY A 265 20.00 -8.45 25.29
N ASP A 266 19.57 -9.71 25.40
CA ASP A 266 19.67 -10.63 24.27
C ASP A 266 18.91 -10.07 23.06
N THR A 267 19.47 -10.26 21.86
CA THR A 267 18.94 -9.68 20.64
C THR A 267 18.57 -10.77 19.64
N ILE A 268 17.31 -10.77 19.21
CA ILE A 268 16.79 -11.62 18.15
C ILE A 268 16.70 -10.80 16.87
N ARG A 269 17.23 -11.31 15.76
CA ARG A 269 17.10 -10.69 14.43
C ARG A 269 16.39 -11.64 13.49
N LEU A 270 15.41 -11.12 12.77
CA LEU A 270 14.55 -11.85 11.85
C LEU A 270 14.73 -11.28 10.45
N LYS A 271 15.27 -12.06 9.52
CA LYS A 271 15.37 -11.72 8.10
C LYS A 271 14.30 -12.46 7.32
N PHE A 272 13.68 -11.77 6.36
CA PHE A 272 12.55 -12.29 5.60
C PHE A 272 12.94 -12.57 4.16
N GLY A 273 12.37 -13.62 3.56
CA GLY A 273 12.64 -14.01 2.18
C GLY A 273 11.51 -14.83 1.57
N GLU A 274 11.30 -14.64 0.27
CA GLU A 274 10.26 -15.35 -0.49
C GLU A 274 10.71 -16.74 -0.94
N MET A 275 12.02 -16.91 -1.14
CA MET A 275 12.62 -18.11 -1.72
C MET A 275 13.89 -18.51 -0.99
N LEU A 276 14.30 -19.75 -1.25
CA LEU A 276 15.60 -20.29 -0.85
C LEU A 276 16.44 -20.53 -2.10
N PHE A 277 17.75 -20.37 -1.97
CA PHE A 277 18.71 -20.91 -2.93
C PHE A 277 18.68 -22.45 -2.92
N PRO A 278 19.23 -23.13 -3.95
CA PRO A 278 19.30 -24.60 -3.98
C PRO A 278 20.06 -25.22 -2.79
N ASN A 279 20.99 -24.48 -2.17
CA ASN A 279 21.69 -24.90 -0.95
C ASN A 279 20.85 -24.71 0.34
N GLY A 280 19.62 -24.21 0.21
CA GLY A 280 18.69 -23.95 1.29
C GLY A 280 18.95 -22.67 2.09
N GLU A 281 19.90 -21.81 1.69
CA GLU A 281 20.06 -20.48 2.28
C GLU A 281 18.94 -19.54 1.81
N ILE A 282 18.55 -18.59 2.67
CA ILE A 282 17.52 -17.61 2.33
C ILE A 282 18.02 -16.66 1.22
N MET A 283 17.18 -16.41 0.22
CA MET A 283 17.47 -15.45 -0.84
C MET A 283 16.90 -14.07 -0.46
N THR A 284 17.75 -13.03 -0.54
CA THR A 284 17.37 -11.64 -0.22
C THR A 284 17.78 -10.64 -1.31
N GLU A 285 18.47 -11.10 -2.33
CA GLU A 285 18.97 -10.31 -3.46
C GLU A 285 17.81 -9.69 -4.25
N ASN A 286 16.69 -10.41 -4.34
CA ASN A 286 15.47 -9.93 -4.98
C ASN A 286 14.79 -8.78 -4.22
N LEU A 287 15.14 -8.55 -2.95
CA LEU A 287 14.65 -7.44 -2.13
C LEU A 287 15.36 -6.11 -2.44
N ARG A 288 16.47 -6.17 -3.19
CA ARG A 288 17.29 -5.03 -3.64
C ARG A 288 17.79 -4.19 -2.46
N LYS A 289 17.27 -2.97 -2.23
CA LYS A 289 17.68 -2.13 -1.08
C LYS A 289 16.74 -2.20 0.12
N ALA A 290 15.66 -2.96 0.06
CA ALA A 290 14.83 -3.21 1.24
C ALA A 290 15.58 -4.10 2.22
N ARG A 291 15.87 -3.59 3.42
CA ARG A 291 16.55 -4.36 4.47
C ARG A 291 15.72 -5.54 4.96
N ALA A 292 14.39 -5.42 4.97
CA ALA A 292 13.43 -6.45 5.40
C ALA A 292 13.94 -7.27 6.61
N THR A 293 14.31 -6.57 7.69
CA THR A 293 14.88 -7.19 8.88
C THR A 293 14.31 -6.54 10.12
N ASP A 294 13.76 -7.37 11.00
CA ASP A 294 13.21 -6.98 12.28
C ASP A 294 14.18 -7.37 13.41
N THR A 295 14.27 -6.53 14.44
CA THR A 295 15.16 -6.74 15.60
C THR A 295 14.41 -6.55 16.91
N TYR A 296 14.50 -7.53 17.81
CA TYR A 296 13.91 -7.48 19.14
C TYR A 296 14.99 -7.66 20.22
N ILE A 297 15.07 -6.70 21.15
CA ILE A 297 15.99 -6.75 22.30
C ILE A 297 15.18 -7.05 23.55
N LEU A 298 15.49 -8.18 24.19
CA LEU A 298 14.71 -8.75 25.29
C LEU A 298 14.85 -7.94 26.57
N LYS A 299 13.79 -7.93 27.38
CA LYS A 299 13.81 -7.42 28.76
C LYS A 299 14.11 -8.50 29.82
N GLY A 300 14.22 -9.76 29.42
CA GLY A 300 14.59 -10.89 30.28
C GLY A 300 13.42 -11.44 31.10
N SER A 301 12.20 -11.45 30.55
CA SER A 301 11.02 -11.98 31.25
C SER A 301 11.17 -13.48 31.57
N LYS A 302 10.87 -13.87 32.82
CA LYS A 302 10.93 -15.27 33.26
C LYS A 302 9.93 -16.18 32.52
N ASP A 303 8.78 -15.63 32.14
CA ASP A 303 7.70 -16.35 31.46
C ASP A 303 7.85 -16.35 29.93
N GLY A 304 8.92 -15.74 29.42
CA GLY A 304 9.10 -15.47 28.00
C GLY A 304 8.45 -14.15 27.57
N GLU A 305 8.70 -13.77 26.33
CA GLU A 305 8.33 -12.50 25.72
C GLU A 305 7.60 -12.78 24.39
N THR A 306 6.59 -11.96 24.10
CA THR A 306 5.85 -11.99 22.84
C THR A 306 5.91 -10.62 22.19
N TRP A 307 6.31 -10.58 20.93
CA TRP A 307 6.43 -9.35 20.18
C TRP A 307 5.91 -9.48 18.76
N THR A 308 5.35 -8.40 18.22
CA THR A 308 4.89 -8.30 16.83
C THR A 308 5.18 -6.87 16.37
N PRO A 309 5.89 -6.66 15.25
CA PRO A 309 6.11 -5.33 14.68
C PRO A 309 4.79 -4.60 14.43
N LYS A 310 4.80 -3.27 14.55
CA LYS A 310 3.60 -2.42 14.40
C LYS A 310 3.56 -1.64 13.09
N PHE A 311 4.72 -1.18 12.63
CA PHE A 311 4.80 -0.15 11.57
C PHE A 311 5.66 -0.57 10.37
N THR A 312 5.76 -1.87 10.14
CA THR A 312 6.43 -2.47 8.98
C THR A 312 5.66 -3.69 8.50
N TYR A 313 5.91 -4.11 7.27
CA TYR A 313 5.46 -5.40 6.76
C TYR A 313 6.45 -5.93 5.71
N HIS A 314 6.41 -7.22 5.46
CA HIS A 314 7.30 -7.93 4.55
C HIS A 314 6.47 -8.87 3.67
N GLY A 315 6.95 -9.15 2.45
CA GLY A 315 6.47 -10.26 1.62
C GLY A 315 7.42 -11.45 1.77
N PHE A 316 6.95 -12.56 2.33
CA PHE A 316 7.82 -13.69 2.65
C PHE A 316 7.08 -15.01 2.85
N GLN A 317 7.82 -16.10 2.69
CA GLN A 317 7.46 -17.44 3.17
C GLN A 317 8.43 -17.91 4.26
N TYR A 318 9.70 -17.52 4.15
CA TYR A 318 10.78 -17.97 5.00
C TYR A 318 11.25 -16.86 5.94
N VAL A 319 11.61 -17.26 7.15
CA VAL A 319 12.18 -16.36 8.17
C VAL A 319 13.47 -16.97 8.68
N GLU A 320 14.59 -16.33 8.43
CA GLU A 320 15.86 -16.68 9.06
C GLU A 320 16.01 -15.90 10.36
N VAL A 321 16.13 -16.61 11.48
CA VAL A 321 16.23 -16.03 12.80
C VAL A 321 17.58 -16.33 13.42
N THR A 322 18.19 -15.31 14.04
CA THR A 322 19.46 -15.40 14.77
C THR A 322 19.29 -14.88 16.18
N GLY A 323 20.13 -15.37 17.10
CA GLY A 323 20.18 -14.88 18.49
C GLY A 323 19.47 -15.75 19.52
N PHE A 324 18.76 -16.81 19.11
CA PHE A 324 18.19 -17.77 20.04
C PHE A 324 19.29 -18.45 20.88
N LYS A 325 19.07 -18.55 22.19
CA LYS A 325 19.99 -19.22 23.14
C LYS A 325 19.74 -20.72 23.26
N THR A 326 18.57 -21.17 22.85
CA THR A 326 18.16 -22.57 22.84
C THR A 326 17.52 -22.90 21.50
N VAL A 327 17.38 -24.18 21.18
CA VAL A 327 16.72 -24.61 19.94
C VAL A 327 15.25 -24.17 19.99
N PRO A 328 14.78 -23.31 19.07
CA PRO A 328 13.41 -22.83 19.08
C PRO A 328 12.44 -23.91 18.58
N GLY A 329 11.22 -23.90 19.13
CA GLY A 329 10.09 -24.67 18.61
C GLY A 329 9.41 -23.99 17.42
N LEU A 330 8.46 -24.68 16.77
CA LEU A 330 7.67 -24.13 15.66
C LEU A 330 6.80 -22.93 16.07
N ASP A 331 6.43 -22.85 17.34
CA ASP A 331 5.64 -21.78 17.94
C ASP A 331 6.45 -20.50 18.19
N ALA A 332 7.78 -20.54 18.08
CA ALA A 332 8.63 -19.36 18.21
C ALA A 332 8.30 -18.28 17.17
N ILE A 333 7.81 -18.69 15.99
CA ILE A 333 7.41 -17.80 14.89
C ILE A 333 6.01 -18.17 14.41
N THR A 334 5.10 -17.19 14.45
CA THR A 334 3.78 -17.25 13.82
C THR A 334 3.66 -16.13 12.79
N GLY A 335 3.39 -16.45 11.53
CA GLY A 335 3.06 -15.47 10.50
C GLY A 335 1.71 -14.81 10.75
N ILE A 336 1.66 -13.49 10.67
CA ILE A 336 0.45 -12.69 10.78
C ILE A 336 0.18 -12.09 9.39
N VAL A 337 -0.75 -12.69 8.66
CA VAL A 337 -1.13 -12.26 7.31
C VAL A 337 -1.94 -10.97 7.40
N LEU A 338 -1.49 -9.93 6.72
CA LEU A 338 -2.12 -8.62 6.70
C LEU A 338 -2.53 -8.26 5.27
N SER A 339 -3.76 -7.76 5.12
CA SER A 339 -4.31 -7.37 3.82
C SER A 339 -5.46 -6.40 4.03
N SER A 340 -5.73 -5.54 3.04
CA SER A 340 -6.99 -4.80 3.01
C SER A 340 -8.16 -5.78 3.07
N ALA A 341 -9.07 -5.56 4.02
CA ALA A 341 -10.17 -6.46 4.35
C ALA A 341 -11.28 -6.47 3.27
N THR A 342 -10.91 -6.83 2.04
CA THR A 342 -11.82 -7.00 0.91
C THR A 342 -12.64 -8.28 1.11
N PRO A 343 -13.98 -8.20 1.18
CA PRO A 343 -14.82 -9.39 1.39
C PRO A 343 -14.59 -10.41 0.27
N GLN A 344 -14.60 -11.70 0.59
CA GLN A 344 -14.57 -12.74 -0.43
C GLN A 344 -15.90 -12.73 -1.21
N ALA A 345 -15.83 -12.74 -2.54
CA ALA A 345 -16.99 -12.72 -3.43
C ALA A 345 -17.16 -14.00 -4.24
N GLY A 346 -16.07 -14.75 -4.47
CA GLY A 346 -16.10 -15.98 -5.25
C GLY A 346 -15.12 -17.04 -4.77
N SER A 347 -15.28 -18.22 -5.35
CA SER A 347 -14.38 -19.37 -5.22
C SER A 347 -14.39 -20.14 -6.54
N PHE A 348 -13.34 -20.94 -6.75
CA PHE A 348 -13.19 -21.76 -7.95
C PHE A 348 -12.50 -23.08 -7.59
N GLU A 349 -13.03 -24.18 -8.12
CA GLU A 349 -12.50 -25.53 -7.94
C GLU A 349 -12.80 -26.38 -9.17
N THR A 350 -11.86 -27.25 -9.52
CA THR A 350 -11.94 -28.22 -10.63
C THR A 350 -11.49 -29.60 -10.15
N ASP A 351 -11.64 -30.62 -10.98
CA ASP A 351 -11.05 -31.95 -10.77
C ASP A 351 -9.53 -31.98 -11.02
N ASN A 352 -8.94 -30.91 -11.52
CA ASN A 352 -7.51 -30.79 -11.77
C ASN A 352 -6.79 -30.07 -10.60
N PRO A 353 -5.97 -30.78 -9.80
CA PRO A 353 -5.30 -30.19 -8.65
C PRO A 353 -4.30 -29.09 -9.00
N MET A 354 -3.71 -29.11 -10.20
CA MET A 354 -2.78 -28.06 -10.64
C MET A 354 -3.53 -26.74 -10.86
N ILE A 355 -4.70 -26.79 -11.52
CA ILE A 355 -5.54 -25.62 -11.75
C ILE A 355 -6.03 -25.04 -10.42
N ASN A 356 -6.44 -25.90 -9.49
CA ASN A 356 -6.84 -25.47 -8.15
C ASN A 356 -5.68 -24.78 -7.40
N LYS A 357 -4.46 -25.31 -7.53
CA LYS A 357 -3.27 -24.70 -6.94
C LYS A 357 -2.93 -23.35 -7.58
N LEU A 358 -3.06 -23.23 -8.91
CA LEU A 358 -2.89 -21.95 -9.61
C LEU A 358 -3.88 -20.91 -9.10
N TYR A 359 -5.16 -21.27 -8.98
CA TYR A 359 -6.19 -20.38 -8.43
C TYR A 359 -5.87 -19.94 -7.00
N GLN A 360 -5.46 -20.88 -6.13
CA GLN A 360 -5.03 -20.54 -4.77
C GLN A 360 -3.85 -19.57 -4.77
N ASN A 361 -2.86 -19.77 -5.63
CA ASN A 361 -1.72 -18.87 -5.76
C ASN A 361 -2.17 -17.46 -6.19
N ILE A 362 -3.09 -17.36 -7.17
CA ILE A 362 -3.67 -16.08 -7.61
C ILE A 362 -4.33 -15.33 -6.44
N VAL A 363 -5.15 -16.02 -5.64
CA VAL A 363 -5.83 -15.42 -4.47
C VAL A 363 -4.83 -14.96 -3.41
N TRP A 364 -3.76 -15.72 -3.15
CA TRP A 364 -2.70 -15.32 -2.22
C TRP A 364 -1.88 -14.12 -2.73
N THR A 365 -1.59 -14.07 -4.03
CA THR A 365 -0.92 -12.93 -4.67
C THR A 365 -1.78 -11.67 -4.58
N GLN A 366 -3.08 -11.77 -4.88
CA GLN A 366 -4.01 -10.65 -4.71
C GLN A 366 -4.03 -10.15 -3.27
N ARG A 367 -4.17 -11.06 -2.30
CA ARG A 367 -4.19 -10.69 -0.88
C ARG A 367 -2.92 -9.96 -0.46
N SER A 368 -1.77 -10.43 -0.95
CA SER A 368 -0.48 -9.84 -0.60
C SER A 368 -0.29 -8.45 -1.22
N ASN A 369 -0.91 -8.18 -2.37
CA ASN A 369 -0.78 -6.92 -3.09
C ASN A 369 -1.95 -5.95 -2.90
N TYR A 370 -3.05 -6.38 -2.29
CA TYR A 370 -4.15 -5.50 -1.93
C TYR A 370 -3.89 -5.02 -0.50
N PHE A 371 -2.89 -4.16 -0.39
CA PHE A 371 -2.35 -3.65 0.87
C PHE A 371 -2.40 -2.12 0.81
N GLU A 372 -3.52 -1.55 1.22
CA GLU A 372 -3.85 -0.10 1.14
C GLU A 372 -4.04 0.45 -0.29
N ILE A 373 -3.22 0.01 -1.23
CA ILE A 373 -3.26 0.29 -2.68
C ILE A 373 -2.93 -1.00 -3.44
N PRO A 374 -3.31 -1.17 -4.73
CA PRO A 374 -3.02 -2.38 -5.50
C PRO A 374 -1.54 -2.41 -5.92
N THR A 375 -0.65 -2.84 -5.02
CA THR A 375 0.81 -2.82 -5.23
C THR A 375 1.25 -3.82 -6.31
N ASP A 376 2.37 -3.55 -6.97
CA ASP A 376 3.05 -4.50 -7.86
C ASP A 376 3.58 -5.73 -7.11
N CYS A 377 4.19 -5.48 -5.95
CA CYS A 377 4.78 -6.51 -5.12
C CYS A 377 4.87 -6.08 -3.64
N PRO A 378 4.89 -7.02 -2.67
CA PRO A 378 4.84 -6.69 -1.24
C PRO A 378 6.20 -6.73 -0.51
N GLN A 379 7.28 -7.14 -1.15
CA GLN A 379 8.55 -7.54 -0.51
C GLN A 379 9.69 -6.54 -0.67
N ARG A 380 9.96 -6.08 -1.90
CA ARG A 380 11.16 -5.29 -2.22
C ARG A 380 10.94 -3.79 -1.97
N ASP A 381 11.98 -3.00 -2.22
CA ASP A 381 11.97 -1.53 -2.22
C ASP A 381 11.17 -0.97 -3.42
N GLU A 382 9.87 -1.24 -3.46
CA GLU A 382 8.95 -0.76 -4.51
C GLU A 382 7.56 -0.56 -3.93
N ARG A 383 6.72 -1.59 -3.96
CA ARG A 383 5.39 -1.62 -3.33
C ARG A 383 4.54 -0.42 -3.75
N LEU A 384 4.62 -0.08 -5.04
CA LEU A 384 3.89 1.02 -5.65
C LEU A 384 2.66 0.45 -6.37
N ALA A 385 1.57 1.20 -6.42
CA ALA A 385 0.42 0.78 -7.21
C ALA A 385 0.60 1.16 -8.68
N TRP A 386 1.42 0.36 -9.37
CA TRP A 386 1.66 0.47 -10.80
C TRP A 386 0.35 0.28 -11.58
N THR A 387 0.07 1.23 -12.47
CA THR A 387 -1.22 1.36 -13.14
C THR A 387 -1.45 0.23 -14.16
N GLY A 388 -0.39 -0.19 -14.87
CA GLY A 388 -0.43 -1.34 -15.79
C GLY A 388 -0.83 -2.64 -15.10
N ASP A 389 -0.19 -2.94 -13.98
CA ASP A 389 -0.44 -4.12 -13.15
C ASP A 389 -1.89 -4.11 -12.62
N ALA A 390 -2.33 -2.97 -12.07
CA ALA A 390 -3.68 -2.81 -11.56
C ALA A 390 -4.74 -3.05 -12.66
N GLN A 391 -4.58 -2.47 -13.85
CA GLN A 391 -5.57 -2.63 -14.92
C GLN A 391 -5.57 -4.03 -15.55
N ALA A 392 -4.41 -4.69 -15.62
CA ALA A 392 -4.32 -6.04 -16.14
C ALA A 392 -5.03 -7.04 -15.21
N TYR A 393 -4.97 -6.80 -13.89
CA TYR A 393 -5.46 -7.76 -12.90
C TYR A 393 -6.88 -7.48 -12.36
N ILE A 394 -7.35 -6.23 -12.38
CA ILE A 394 -8.61 -5.82 -11.71
C ILE A 394 -9.81 -6.72 -12.04
N LYS A 395 -9.95 -7.17 -13.30
CA LYS A 395 -11.06 -8.04 -13.69
C LYS A 395 -11.02 -9.39 -12.98
N SER A 396 -9.86 -9.99 -12.80
CA SER A 396 -9.71 -11.23 -12.02
C SER A 396 -9.99 -10.96 -10.54
N ALA A 397 -9.56 -9.81 -10.03
CA ALA A 397 -9.76 -9.44 -8.63
C ALA A 397 -11.23 -9.34 -8.24
N THR A 398 -12.10 -8.81 -9.12
CA THR A 398 -13.54 -8.69 -8.87
C THR A 398 -14.26 -10.04 -8.78
N PHE A 399 -13.73 -11.11 -9.38
CA PHE A 399 -14.27 -12.46 -9.21
C PHE A 399 -13.92 -13.07 -7.85
N ASN A 400 -12.75 -12.73 -7.31
CA ASN A 400 -12.27 -13.30 -6.04
C ASN A 400 -12.86 -12.57 -4.83
N ASN A 401 -12.89 -11.24 -4.88
CA ASN A 401 -13.27 -10.39 -3.76
C ASN A 401 -14.17 -9.23 -4.21
N ASP A 402 -14.98 -8.72 -3.29
CA ASP A 402 -15.59 -7.41 -3.45
C ASP A 402 -14.51 -6.34 -3.21
N ILE A 403 -14.11 -5.69 -4.29
CA ILE A 403 -13.03 -4.70 -4.32
C ILE A 403 -13.57 -3.30 -4.60
N ALA A 404 -14.88 -3.08 -4.54
CA ALA A 404 -15.51 -1.81 -4.90
C ALA A 404 -15.02 -0.65 -4.00
N ALA A 405 -15.00 -0.84 -2.69
CA ALA A 405 -14.52 0.19 -1.74
C ALA A 405 -13.00 0.42 -1.87
N PHE A 406 -12.21 -0.65 -2.02
CA PHE A 406 -10.78 -0.58 -2.26
C PHE A 406 -10.42 0.26 -3.50
N PHE A 407 -11.07 0.01 -4.64
CA PHE A 407 -10.86 0.83 -5.85
C PHE A 407 -11.52 2.21 -5.79
N THR A 408 -12.60 2.39 -5.02
CA THR A 408 -13.17 3.72 -4.78
C THR A 408 -12.13 4.65 -4.15
N LYS A 409 -11.34 4.12 -3.20
CA LYS A 409 -10.20 4.84 -2.61
C LYS A 409 -9.09 5.05 -3.63
N TRP A 410 -8.56 3.98 -4.23
CA TRP A 410 -7.37 4.10 -5.10
C TRP A 410 -7.61 4.96 -6.35
N LEU A 411 -8.83 4.94 -6.91
CA LEU A 411 -9.17 5.80 -8.04
C LEU A 411 -9.13 7.29 -7.67
N VAL A 412 -9.35 7.66 -6.40
CA VAL A 412 -9.08 9.03 -5.95
C VAL A 412 -7.58 9.34 -6.05
N ASP A 413 -6.71 8.45 -5.58
CA ASP A 413 -5.25 8.63 -5.64
C ASP A 413 -4.78 8.75 -7.10
N LEU A 414 -5.31 7.93 -8.00
CA LEU A 414 -4.96 7.95 -9.42
C LEU A 414 -5.35 9.27 -10.11
N ASN A 415 -6.55 9.78 -9.79
CA ASN A 415 -7.03 11.03 -10.36
C ASN A 415 -6.34 12.26 -9.73
N ASP A 416 -6.03 12.20 -8.44
CA ASP A 416 -5.17 13.19 -7.79
C ASP A 416 -3.78 13.21 -8.44
N ALA A 417 -3.26 12.07 -8.88
CA ALA A 417 -1.95 11.96 -9.51
C ALA A 417 -1.94 12.25 -11.03
N GLN A 418 -3.09 12.59 -11.64
CA GLN A 418 -3.13 12.96 -13.06
C GLN A 418 -2.23 14.18 -13.32
N ARG A 419 -1.39 14.08 -14.35
CA ARG A 419 -0.32 15.03 -14.62
C ARG A 419 -0.85 16.30 -15.28
N ALA A 420 -0.04 17.37 -15.27
CA ALA A 420 -0.38 18.63 -15.90
C ALA A 420 -0.62 18.52 -17.43
N ASN A 421 0.08 17.58 -18.09
CA ASN A 421 -0.16 17.25 -19.50
C ASN A 421 -1.38 16.34 -19.72
N GLN A 422 -2.21 16.13 -18.70
CA GLN A 422 -3.42 15.30 -18.69
C GLN A 422 -3.19 13.79 -18.80
N ALA A 423 -1.95 13.32 -18.86
CA ALA A 423 -1.63 11.90 -18.80
C ALA A 423 -1.85 11.35 -17.38
N TYR A 424 -2.39 10.14 -17.25
CA TYR A 424 -2.31 9.40 -15.99
C TYR A 424 -0.87 8.90 -15.75
N PRO A 425 -0.43 8.84 -14.49
CA PRO A 425 0.93 8.42 -14.15
C PRO A 425 1.12 6.90 -14.28
N LEU A 426 2.37 6.46 -14.10
CA LEU A 426 2.75 5.05 -14.05
C LEU A 426 2.35 4.33 -12.75
N TYR A 427 2.17 5.07 -11.66
CA TYR A 427 1.72 4.57 -10.37
C TYR A 427 1.03 5.67 -9.58
N ALA A 428 0.15 5.32 -8.64
CA ALA A 428 -0.56 6.28 -7.80
C ALA A 428 -0.75 5.75 -6.35
N PRO A 429 -0.46 6.54 -5.28
CA PRO A 429 0.05 7.91 -5.29
C PRO A 429 1.39 8.08 -6.03
N ALA A 430 1.64 9.27 -6.58
CA ALA A 430 2.80 9.54 -7.44
C ALA A 430 3.79 10.52 -6.80
N PRO A 431 4.63 10.09 -5.83
CA PRO A 431 5.64 10.96 -5.21
C PRO A 431 6.82 11.30 -6.13
N ASN A 432 6.77 10.90 -7.42
CA ASN A 432 7.83 11.08 -8.41
C ASN A 432 9.17 10.45 -8.00
N VAL A 433 9.16 9.15 -7.70
CA VAL A 433 10.34 8.38 -7.26
C VAL A 433 11.49 8.48 -8.26
N ARG A 434 11.21 8.51 -9.57
CA ARG A 434 12.20 8.75 -10.61
C ARG A 434 11.69 9.82 -11.56
N LYS A 435 12.54 10.78 -11.92
CA LYS A 435 12.17 11.92 -12.78
C LYS A 435 11.61 11.50 -14.15
N THR A 436 12.11 10.39 -14.70
CA THR A 436 11.67 9.86 -16.00
C THR A 436 10.35 9.07 -15.92
N ASP A 437 9.82 8.82 -14.72
CA ASP A 437 8.50 8.21 -14.54
C ASP A 437 7.42 9.23 -14.91
N THR A 438 7.01 9.16 -16.17
CA THR A 438 6.03 10.08 -16.74
C THR A 438 4.70 9.37 -16.92
N TYR A 439 4.48 8.81 -18.11
CA TYR A 439 3.32 8.05 -18.53
C TYR A 439 3.80 6.96 -19.49
N SER A 440 2.99 5.92 -19.69
CA SER A 440 3.28 4.87 -20.68
C SER A 440 1.96 4.33 -21.22
N PRO A 441 1.84 4.15 -22.55
CA PRO A 441 0.78 3.34 -23.11
C PRO A 441 0.82 1.92 -22.53
N GLY A 442 -0.34 1.36 -22.23
CA GLY A 442 -0.49 0.08 -21.52
C GLY A 442 -0.43 0.20 -19.99
N TRP A 443 -0.25 1.41 -19.44
CA TRP A 443 -0.23 1.68 -17.99
C TRP A 443 -1.22 2.79 -17.67
N SER A 444 -1.07 3.95 -18.32
CA SER A 444 -1.86 5.14 -18.06
C SER A 444 -3.36 4.97 -18.32
N GLU A 445 -3.74 4.00 -19.17
CA GLU A 445 -5.13 3.65 -19.48
C GLU A 445 -5.91 3.11 -18.26
N ALA A 446 -5.23 2.75 -17.17
CA ALA A 446 -5.85 2.33 -15.92
C ALA A 446 -6.85 3.35 -15.38
N GLY A 447 -6.66 4.64 -15.67
CA GLY A 447 -7.60 5.70 -15.29
C GLY A 447 -8.96 5.62 -15.99
N ILE A 448 -9.10 4.76 -17.00
CA ILE A 448 -10.34 4.48 -17.72
C ILE A 448 -10.73 3.01 -17.57
N VAL A 449 -9.78 2.09 -17.72
CA VAL A 449 -10.03 0.65 -17.62
C VAL A 449 -10.52 0.27 -16.24
N CYS A 450 -9.90 0.77 -15.17
CA CYS A 450 -10.31 0.42 -13.81
C CYS A 450 -11.73 0.92 -13.46
N PRO A 451 -12.10 2.20 -13.69
CA PRO A 451 -13.49 2.64 -13.54
C PRO A 451 -14.49 1.83 -14.38
N TYR A 452 -14.13 1.50 -15.63
CA TYR A 452 -14.96 0.69 -16.50
C TYR A 452 -15.22 -0.70 -15.91
N ILE A 453 -14.19 -1.41 -15.45
CA ILE A 453 -14.35 -2.74 -14.86
C ILE A 453 -15.17 -2.72 -13.57
N ILE A 454 -14.98 -1.70 -12.72
CA ILE A 454 -15.82 -1.50 -11.53
C ILE A 454 -17.29 -1.29 -11.93
N TYR A 455 -17.55 -0.45 -12.94
CA TYR A 455 -18.89 -0.27 -13.47
C TYR A 455 -19.50 -1.57 -14.03
N LYS A 456 -18.77 -2.31 -14.85
CA LYS A 456 -19.29 -3.55 -15.46
C LYS A 456 -19.55 -4.65 -14.44
N THR A 457 -18.76 -4.70 -13.36
CA THR A 457 -18.92 -5.72 -12.32
C THR A 457 -20.01 -5.36 -11.32
N TYR A 458 -20.03 -4.12 -10.82
CA TYR A 458 -20.88 -3.72 -9.69
C TYR A 458 -22.06 -2.83 -10.10
N GLY A 459 -22.15 -2.40 -11.36
CA GLY A 459 -23.15 -1.43 -11.83
C GLY A 459 -22.92 0.00 -11.32
N ASP A 460 -21.76 0.28 -10.71
CA ASP A 460 -21.51 1.57 -10.06
C ASP A 460 -21.12 2.65 -11.08
N THR A 461 -22.07 3.54 -11.38
CA THR A 461 -21.83 4.70 -12.28
C THR A 461 -21.31 5.94 -11.55
N ARG A 462 -21.25 5.94 -10.21
CA ARG A 462 -20.81 7.11 -9.42
C ARG A 462 -19.34 7.42 -9.68
N VAL A 463 -18.50 6.39 -9.77
CA VAL A 463 -17.08 6.53 -10.08
C VAL A 463 -16.86 7.15 -11.46
N ILE A 464 -17.66 6.73 -12.45
CA ILE A 464 -17.64 7.30 -13.80
C ILE A 464 -18.03 8.78 -13.73
N ARG A 465 -19.15 9.12 -13.08
CA ARG A 465 -19.62 10.51 -12.98
C ARG A 465 -18.59 11.41 -12.28
N LYS A 466 -17.96 10.91 -11.21
CA LYS A 466 -16.98 11.66 -10.42
C LYS A 466 -15.72 11.99 -11.24
N PHE A 467 -15.21 11.03 -11.99
CA PHE A 467 -13.93 11.15 -12.70
C PHE A 467 -14.06 11.31 -14.21
N TRP A 468 -15.27 11.53 -14.73
CA TRP A 468 -15.50 11.79 -16.15
C TRP A 468 -14.60 12.88 -16.72
N PRO A 469 -14.42 14.05 -16.06
CA PRO A 469 -13.54 15.10 -16.58
C PRO A 469 -12.09 14.63 -16.77
N ASN A 470 -11.56 13.84 -15.83
CA ASN A 470 -10.19 13.30 -15.89
C ASN A 470 -10.03 12.30 -17.05
N MET A 471 -11.00 11.41 -17.24
CA MET A 471 -11.01 10.45 -18.34
C MET A 471 -11.08 11.14 -19.71
N VAL A 472 -11.93 12.17 -19.84
CA VAL A 472 -12.02 13.01 -21.05
C VAL A 472 -10.68 13.70 -21.33
N ALA A 473 -10.04 14.27 -20.29
CA ALA A 473 -8.77 14.95 -20.44
C ALA A 473 -7.65 14.01 -20.93
N TYR A 474 -7.63 12.77 -20.42
CA TYR A 474 -6.69 11.76 -20.87
C TYR A 474 -6.93 11.32 -22.33
N LEU A 475 -8.19 11.11 -22.76
CA LEU A 475 -8.49 10.79 -24.15
C LEU A 475 -8.08 11.91 -25.11
N LYS A 476 -8.26 13.18 -24.71
CA LYS A 476 -7.77 14.33 -25.48
C LYS A 476 -6.25 14.36 -25.57
N PHE A 477 -5.54 14.01 -24.51
CA PHE A 477 -4.09 13.85 -24.54
C PHE A 477 -3.66 12.77 -25.53
N MET A 478 -4.34 11.61 -25.53
CA MET A 478 -4.08 10.53 -26.49
C MET A 478 -4.36 10.96 -27.94
N GLU A 479 -5.50 11.62 -28.19
CA GLU A 479 -5.86 12.13 -29.53
C GLU A 479 -4.82 13.15 -30.04
N ALA A 480 -4.41 14.10 -29.20
CA ALA A 480 -3.38 15.08 -29.53
C ALA A 480 -2.04 14.40 -29.83
N LYS A 481 -1.63 13.40 -29.04
CA LYS A 481 -0.40 12.63 -29.26
C LYS A 481 -0.43 11.86 -30.59
N SER A 482 -1.62 11.51 -31.10
CA SER A 482 -1.79 10.84 -32.40
C SER A 482 -1.71 11.80 -33.60
N ASN A 483 -1.55 13.11 -33.36
CA ASN A 483 -1.51 14.15 -34.40
C ASN A 483 -2.70 14.11 -35.38
N SER A 484 -3.90 13.78 -34.88
CA SER A 484 -5.11 13.58 -35.69
C SER A 484 -5.04 12.43 -36.72
N GLU A 485 -4.05 11.54 -36.62
CA GLU A 485 -3.95 10.36 -37.47
C GLU A 485 -4.74 9.17 -36.92
N PHE A 486 -5.17 9.23 -35.65
CA PHE A 486 -5.91 8.16 -34.96
C PHE A 486 -5.15 6.82 -34.87
N VAL A 487 -3.84 6.84 -35.10
CA VAL A 487 -2.94 5.70 -34.95
C VAL A 487 -1.60 6.23 -34.45
N TYR A 488 -0.92 5.47 -33.60
CA TYR A 488 0.47 5.73 -33.26
C TYR A 488 1.34 4.91 -34.19
N LYS A 489 2.13 5.60 -35.01
CA LYS A 489 3.13 4.97 -35.88
C LYS A 489 4.44 4.81 -35.13
N GLU A 490 5.37 4.12 -35.75
CA GLU A 490 6.72 3.92 -35.25
C GLU A 490 7.34 5.21 -34.70
N ARG A 491 7.89 5.14 -33.48
CA ARG A 491 8.54 6.23 -32.73
C ARG A 491 7.60 7.28 -32.14
N SER A 492 6.29 7.06 -32.10
CA SER A 492 5.35 8.02 -31.48
C SER A 492 5.60 8.27 -30.00
N PHE A 493 6.23 7.31 -29.32
CA PHE A 493 6.59 7.37 -27.89
C PHE A 493 8.11 7.27 -27.66
N GLU A 494 8.95 7.76 -28.58
CA GLU A 494 10.40 7.75 -28.34
C GLU A 494 10.89 8.72 -27.27
N ASP A 495 10.04 9.69 -26.89
CA ASP A 495 10.30 10.71 -25.87
C ASP A 495 10.13 10.21 -24.43
N ILE A 496 9.52 9.04 -24.22
CA ILE A 496 9.33 8.45 -22.90
C ILE A 496 10.40 7.41 -22.56
N SER A 497 10.54 7.08 -21.27
CA SER A 497 11.55 6.16 -20.76
C SER A 497 10.89 5.00 -19.99
N PRO A 498 11.20 3.74 -20.33
CA PRO A 498 12.04 3.30 -21.45
C PRO A 498 11.45 3.72 -22.82
N LYS A 499 12.27 3.72 -23.87
CA LYS A 499 11.87 4.20 -25.21
C LYS A 499 10.64 3.42 -25.68
N GLY A 500 9.55 4.11 -26.01
CA GLY A 500 8.27 3.50 -26.38
C GLY A 500 7.35 3.14 -25.20
N GLY A 501 7.81 3.29 -23.96
CA GLY A 501 7.08 2.88 -22.77
C GLY A 501 7.38 1.43 -22.39
N TYR A 502 6.57 0.82 -21.53
CA TYR A 502 6.80 -0.54 -21.03
C TYR A 502 6.22 -1.63 -21.94
N GLY A 503 5.23 -1.31 -22.79
CA GLY A 503 4.68 -2.21 -23.81
C GLY A 503 4.21 -3.56 -23.28
N ASP A 504 4.57 -4.65 -23.96
CA ASP A 504 4.32 -6.03 -23.50
C ASP A 504 5.45 -6.46 -22.54
N TRP A 505 5.43 -5.86 -21.35
CA TRP A 505 6.48 -5.99 -20.34
C TRP A 505 6.63 -7.45 -19.90
N LEU A 506 7.88 -7.93 -19.84
CA LEU A 506 8.24 -9.32 -19.52
C LEU A 506 7.77 -10.37 -20.55
N SER A 507 7.39 -9.96 -21.76
CA SER A 507 7.16 -10.89 -22.88
C SER A 507 8.37 -11.80 -23.14
N VAL A 508 8.10 -13.06 -23.47
CA VAL A 508 9.13 -14.05 -23.82
C VAL A 508 9.27 -14.12 -25.35
N GLY A 509 10.50 -14.03 -25.85
CA GLY A 509 10.80 -14.07 -27.28
C GLY A 509 10.59 -12.74 -28.00
N LYS A 510 10.06 -12.79 -29.23
CA LYS A 510 9.92 -11.61 -30.09
C LYS A 510 9.04 -10.55 -29.44
N LYS A 511 9.56 -9.33 -29.34
CA LYS A 511 8.87 -8.19 -28.72
C LYS A 511 7.81 -7.61 -29.66
N THR A 512 6.65 -7.30 -29.08
CA THR A 512 5.58 -6.55 -29.76
C THR A 512 5.97 -5.07 -29.81
N PRO A 513 5.87 -4.38 -30.96
CA PRO A 513 6.19 -2.95 -31.03
C PRO A 513 5.29 -2.12 -30.09
N PRO A 514 5.87 -1.16 -29.35
CA PRO A 514 5.12 -0.37 -28.37
C PRO A 514 4.02 0.50 -28.99
N ASP A 515 4.24 1.13 -30.15
CA ASP A 515 3.19 1.97 -30.77
C ASP A 515 1.99 1.16 -31.28
N LEU A 516 2.25 -0.07 -31.73
CA LEU A 516 1.19 -1.00 -32.13
C LEU A 516 0.29 -1.26 -30.91
N LEU A 517 0.87 -1.59 -29.76
CA LEU A 517 0.14 -1.78 -28.50
C LEU A 517 -0.56 -0.50 -28.05
N ALA A 518 0.12 0.65 -28.13
CA ALA A 518 -0.46 1.94 -27.77
C ALA A 518 -1.71 2.25 -28.61
N SER A 519 -1.68 1.92 -29.91
CA SER A 519 -2.82 2.13 -30.81
C SER A 519 -4.00 1.22 -30.46
N LEU A 520 -3.71 -0.03 -30.06
CA LEU A 520 -4.74 -0.96 -29.57
C LEU A 520 -5.36 -0.46 -28.28
N TYR A 521 -4.54 -0.01 -27.31
CA TYR A 521 -5.03 0.55 -26.05
C TYR A 521 -5.85 1.83 -26.27
N TYR A 522 -5.44 2.71 -27.19
CA TYR A 522 -6.21 3.91 -27.54
C TYR A 522 -7.61 3.56 -28.06
N GLY A 523 -7.72 2.61 -28.99
CA GLY A 523 -9.01 2.10 -29.45
C GLY A 523 -9.81 1.45 -28.33
N TYR A 524 -9.16 0.66 -27.48
CA TYR A 524 -9.80 -0.03 -26.36
C TYR A 524 -10.46 0.95 -25.39
N VAL A 525 -9.73 1.97 -24.93
CA VAL A 525 -10.29 2.97 -24.00
C VAL A 525 -11.32 3.89 -24.66
N ALA A 526 -11.19 4.19 -25.96
CA ALA A 526 -12.23 4.93 -26.69
C ALA A 526 -13.56 4.16 -26.73
N SER A 527 -13.51 2.83 -26.94
CA SER A 527 -14.71 1.99 -26.91
C SER A 527 -15.36 1.93 -25.51
N MET A 528 -14.55 1.91 -24.45
CA MET A 528 -15.05 1.97 -23.06
C MET A 528 -15.69 3.32 -22.74
N MET A 529 -15.07 4.42 -23.20
CA MET A 529 -15.60 5.76 -23.02
C MET A 529 -16.98 5.90 -23.66
N ALA A 530 -17.20 5.32 -24.85
CA ALA A 530 -18.52 5.29 -25.45
C ALA A 530 -19.57 4.60 -24.55
N GLU A 531 -19.30 3.38 -24.10
CA GLU A 531 -20.21 2.63 -23.22
C GLU A 531 -20.49 3.38 -21.91
N MET A 532 -19.44 3.94 -21.30
CA MET A 532 -19.57 4.69 -20.05
C MET A 532 -20.35 6.00 -20.23
N ALA A 533 -20.12 6.75 -21.32
CA ALA A 533 -20.86 7.97 -21.64
C ALA A 533 -22.36 7.68 -21.68
N LYS A 534 -22.76 6.62 -22.39
CA LYS A 534 -24.16 6.16 -22.42
C LYS A 534 -24.68 5.82 -21.02
N ALA A 535 -23.90 5.07 -20.23
CA ALA A 535 -24.27 4.66 -18.88
C ALA A 535 -24.51 5.84 -17.93
N ILE A 536 -23.82 6.97 -18.12
CA ILE A 536 -24.02 8.18 -17.32
C ILE A 536 -24.97 9.20 -17.95
N GLY A 537 -25.66 8.85 -19.04
CA GLY A 537 -26.67 9.71 -19.67
C GLY A 537 -26.08 10.79 -20.57
N LYS A 538 -24.95 10.52 -21.24
CA LYS A 538 -24.28 11.39 -22.20
C LYS A 538 -24.26 10.77 -23.61
N PRO A 539 -25.41 10.66 -24.29
CA PRO A 539 -25.50 9.96 -25.58
C PRO A 539 -24.67 10.63 -26.69
N ASP A 540 -24.59 11.96 -26.72
CA ASP A 540 -23.79 12.68 -27.73
C ASP A 540 -22.29 12.38 -27.59
N GLU A 541 -21.80 12.30 -26.35
CA GLU A 541 -20.42 11.90 -26.06
C GLU A 541 -20.20 10.41 -26.39
N SER A 542 -21.20 9.55 -26.19
CA SER A 542 -21.15 8.13 -26.62
C SER A 542 -20.91 8.03 -28.12
N VAL A 543 -21.74 8.72 -28.92
CA VAL A 543 -21.61 8.74 -30.39
C VAL A 543 -20.26 9.30 -30.83
N TYR A 544 -19.78 10.35 -30.15
CA TYR A 544 -18.45 10.90 -30.41
C TYR A 544 -17.35 9.85 -30.20
N TYR A 545 -17.32 9.17 -29.05
CA TYR A 545 -16.28 8.17 -28.77
C TYR A 545 -16.39 6.90 -29.63
N GLU A 546 -17.59 6.51 -30.04
CA GLU A 546 -17.79 5.46 -31.07
C GLU A 546 -17.17 5.87 -32.41
N GLY A 547 -17.34 7.14 -32.79
CA GLY A 547 -16.71 7.73 -33.97
C GLY A 547 -15.18 7.72 -33.88
N ILE A 548 -14.63 8.08 -32.72
CA ILE A 548 -13.18 8.02 -32.45
C ILE A 548 -12.68 6.58 -32.56
N PHE A 549 -13.33 5.61 -31.92
CA PHE A 549 -12.97 4.19 -32.03
C PHE A 549 -12.98 3.69 -33.48
N THR A 550 -13.99 4.09 -34.26
CA THR A 550 -14.10 3.72 -35.68
C THR A 550 -12.93 4.26 -36.50
N LYS A 551 -12.55 5.53 -36.29
CA LYS A 551 -11.38 6.14 -36.94
C LYS A 551 -10.09 5.43 -36.56
N ILE A 552 -9.90 5.13 -35.27
CA ILE A 552 -8.73 4.40 -34.78
C ILE A 552 -8.63 3.03 -35.43
N LYS A 553 -9.74 2.27 -35.44
CA LYS A 553 -9.79 0.94 -36.05
C LYS A 553 -9.39 0.99 -37.53
N GLN A 554 -9.92 1.96 -38.28
CA GLN A 554 -9.58 2.11 -39.70
C GLN A 554 -8.11 2.48 -39.90
N ALA A 555 -7.60 3.44 -39.14
CA ALA A 555 -6.20 3.88 -39.23
C ALA A 555 -5.23 2.75 -38.84
N PHE A 556 -5.54 2.04 -37.75
CA PHE A 556 -4.77 0.87 -37.29
C PHE A 556 -4.72 -0.23 -38.34
N LEU A 557 -5.87 -0.65 -38.91
CA LEU A 557 -5.89 -1.71 -39.92
C LEU A 557 -5.12 -1.29 -41.18
N THR A 558 -5.21 -0.02 -41.57
CA THR A 558 -4.47 0.52 -42.72
C THR A 558 -2.95 0.50 -42.49
N HIS A 559 -2.51 0.90 -41.29
CA HIS A 559 -1.09 1.02 -40.97
C HIS A 559 -0.45 -0.31 -40.56
N TYR A 560 -1.11 -1.12 -39.74
CA TYR A 560 -0.53 -2.30 -39.09
C TYR A 560 -0.97 -3.63 -39.69
N THR A 561 -1.89 -3.69 -40.66
CA THR A 561 -2.30 -4.98 -41.27
C THR A 561 -1.77 -5.11 -42.69
N ASP A 562 -1.31 -6.32 -43.06
CA ASP A 562 -0.92 -6.65 -44.42
C ASP A 562 -2.11 -7.14 -45.26
N LYS A 563 -1.88 -7.41 -46.55
CA LYS A 563 -2.93 -7.89 -47.47
C LYS A 563 -3.49 -9.28 -47.12
N THR A 564 -2.83 -10.01 -46.22
CA THR A 564 -3.24 -11.36 -45.76
C THR A 564 -3.99 -11.33 -44.43
N GLY A 565 -4.17 -10.14 -43.83
CA GLY A 565 -4.82 -9.99 -42.53
C GLY A 565 -3.88 -10.21 -41.34
N LYS A 566 -2.57 -10.30 -41.55
CA LYS A 566 -1.58 -10.39 -40.46
C LYS A 566 -1.11 -9.00 -40.05
N PHE A 567 -0.73 -8.86 -38.79
CA PHE A 567 -0.05 -7.64 -38.37
C PHE A 567 1.36 -7.58 -38.96
N LYS A 568 1.72 -6.43 -39.55
CA LYS A 568 3.08 -6.11 -39.95
C LYS A 568 3.71 -5.22 -38.88
N THR A 569 4.98 -5.46 -38.58
CA THR A 569 5.74 -4.70 -37.59
C THR A 569 7.07 -4.26 -38.19
N ASP A 570 7.53 -3.07 -37.82
CA ASP A 570 8.90 -2.61 -38.10
C ASP A 570 9.73 -2.69 -36.82
N ASN A 571 10.36 -3.85 -36.61
CA ASN A 571 11.19 -4.07 -35.44
C ASN A 571 12.45 -3.19 -35.45
N ALA A 572 12.91 -2.71 -36.60
CA ALA A 572 14.10 -1.87 -36.69
C ALA A 572 13.87 -0.47 -36.10
N ALA A 573 12.63 0.00 -36.05
CA ALA A 573 12.29 1.32 -35.53
C ALA A 573 12.59 1.49 -34.02
N TYR A 574 12.60 0.39 -33.26
CA TYR A 574 12.85 0.35 -31.82
C TYR A 574 14.14 -0.37 -31.41
N GLY A 575 14.87 -0.94 -32.37
CA GLY A 575 16.09 -1.69 -32.10
C GLY A 575 15.82 -3.14 -31.66
N ASP A 576 16.84 -3.77 -31.09
CA ASP A 576 16.80 -5.16 -30.60
C ASP A 576 16.17 -5.30 -29.20
N GLY A 577 15.60 -4.22 -28.65
CA GLY A 577 15.05 -4.18 -27.30
C GLY A 577 16.05 -3.72 -26.24
N GLU A 578 17.17 -3.07 -26.61
CA GLU A 578 18.08 -2.41 -25.66
C GLU A 578 17.30 -1.46 -24.72
N GLY A 579 17.28 -1.76 -23.41
CA GLY A 579 16.51 -1.03 -22.39
C GLY A 579 15.14 -1.64 -22.03
N TYR A 580 14.65 -2.61 -22.81
CA TYR A 580 13.68 -3.59 -22.34
C TYR A 580 14.42 -4.72 -21.63
N VAL A 581 13.69 -5.45 -20.80
CA VAL A 581 14.18 -6.64 -20.07
C VAL A 581 15.05 -7.51 -20.98
N ILE A 582 16.37 -7.44 -20.76
CA ILE A 582 17.39 -8.14 -21.53
C ILE A 582 17.16 -9.64 -21.34
N GLU A 583 17.15 -10.40 -22.43
CA GLU A 583 17.33 -11.85 -22.40
C GLU A 583 18.72 -12.14 -21.82
N GLY A 584 18.80 -12.22 -20.50
CA GLY A 584 20.02 -12.44 -19.75
C GLY A 584 20.37 -13.93 -19.68
N LYS A 585 21.65 -14.22 -19.89
CA LYS A 585 22.34 -15.49 -19.61
C LYS A 585 21.97 -16.06 -18.22
N PRO A 586 22.13 -17.37 -17.98
CA PRO A 586 21.81 -18.00 -16.70
C PRO A 586 22.45 -17.24 -15.53
N GLY A 587 21.62 -16.70 -14.62
CA GLY A 587 22.06 -15.90 -13.48
C GLY A 587 21.01 -14.87 -13.04
N PHE A 588 21.06 -14.46 -11.77
CA PHE A 588 20.17 -13.46 -11.15
C PHE A 588 20.66 -12.01 -11.37
N ASP A 589 21.51 -11.76 -12.37
CA ASP A 589 22.18 -10.47 -12.59
C ASP A 589 21.31 -9.44 -13.35
N GLY A 590 19.98 -9.57 -13.31
CA GLY A 590 19.01 -8.73 -14.02
C GLY A 590 17.85 -8.23 -13.14
N HIS A 591 16.94 -7.44 -13.73
CA HIS A 591 15.70 -7.00 -13.08
C HIS A 591 15.01 -8.18 -12.37
N THR A 592 14.68 -8.05 -11.09
CA THR A 592 14.21 -9.17 -10.25
C THR A 592 12.98 -9.87 -10.82
N GLN A 593 12.07 -9.12 -11.44
CA GLN A 593 10.91 -9.64 -12.18
C GLN A 593 11.29 -10.54 -13.36
N THR A 594 12.35 -10.16 -14.09
CA THR A 594 12.90 -10.93 -15.21
C THR A 594 13.46 -12.26 -14.74
N ALA A 595 14.16 -12.27 -13.60
CA ALA A 595 14.74 -13.50 -13.07
C ALA A 595 13.64 -14.53 -12.74
N TYR A 596 12.50 -14.11 -12.19
CA TYR A 596 11.34 -14.99 -11.99
C TYR A 596 10.77 -15.52 -13.32
N ALA A 597 10.48 -14.62 -14.27
CA ALA A 597 9.89 -15.00 -15.55
C ALA A 597 10.81 -15.94 -16.36
N ASN A 598 12.11 -15.63 -16.38
CA ASN A 598 13.11 -16.45 -17.07
C ASN A 598 13.37 -17.78 -16.36
N ALA A 599 13.39 -17.82 -15.02
CA ALA A 599 13.53 -19.08 -14.29
C ALA A 599 12.37 -20.03 -14.60
N ILE A 600 11.13 -19.53 -14.67
CA ILE A 600 9.98 -20.34 -15.08
C ILE A 600 10.16 -20.84 -16.53
N TYR A 601 10.58 -19.97 -17.45
CA TYR A 601 10.79 -20.33 -18.84
C TYR A 601 11.91 -21.37 -19.04
N MET A 602 13.04 -21.22 -18.34
CA MET A 602 14.20 -22.10 -18.46
C MET A 602 14.02 -23.46 -17.78
N HIS A 603 12.99 -23.61 -16.94
CA HIS A 603 12.59 -24.89 -16.33
C HIS A 603 11.45 -25.60 -17.08
N MET A 604 10.96 -25.03 -18.18
CA MET A 604 10.12 -25.70 -19.20
C MET A 604 11.01 -26.20 -20.34
#